data_AF-A0A2E7JTH8-F1
#
_entry.id   AF-A0A2E7JTH8-F1
#
_cell.length_a   1.000
_cell.length_b   1.000
_cell.length_c   1.000
_cell.angle_alpha   90.00
_cell.angle_beta   90.00
_cell.angle_gamma   90.00
#
_symmetry.space_group_name_H-M   'P 1'
#
loop_
_entity.id
_entity.type
_entity.pdbx_description
1 polymer ?
#
loop_
_entity_poly.entity_id
_entity_poly.type
_entity_poly.pdbx_seq_one_letter_code
_entity_poly.pdbx_strand_id
1 'polypeptide(L)' 'MPVFDTEFLTRTTADIFTAAGMRPDEAAVVGSLLVEANCAGHDSHG' A
#
# COMPACT_ATOMS: atom_id res chain seq x y z
N MET A 1 -4.74 -8.60 15.99
CA MET A 1 -4.28 -7.60 15.01
C MET A 1 -5.50 -6.83 14.55
N PRO A 2 -5.45 -5.49 14.45
CA PRO A 2 -6.52 -4.75 13.81
C PRO A 2 -6.68 -5.22 12.36
N VAL A 3 -7.91 -5.18 11.83
CA VAL A 3 -8.23 -5.51 10.45
C VAL A 3 -8.63 -4.22 9.76
N PHE A 4 -8.00 -3.93 8.63
CA PHE A 4 -8.29 -2.79 7.77
C PHE A 4 -8.78 -3.30 6.42
N ASP A 5 -9.63 -2.52 5.75
CA ASP A 5 -10.02 -2.83 4.39
C ASP A 5 -8.90 -2.51 3.39
N THR A 6 -8.93 -3.20 2.25
CA THR A 6 -7.92 -3.09 1.19
C THR A 6 -7.83 -1.67 0.62
N GLU A 7 -8.95 -0.96 0.52
CA GLU A 7 -8.99 0.41 -0.01
C GLU A 7 -8.26 1.38 0.92
N PHE A 8 -8.51 1.27 2.23
CA PHE A 8 -7.83 2.04 3.26
C PHE A 8 -6.33 1.82 3.19
N LEU A 9 -5.87 0.56 3.16
CA LEU A 9 -4.45 0.25 3.08
C LEU A 9 -3.82 0.79 1.80
N THR A 10 -4.49 0.64 0.66
CA THR A 10 -3.96 1.10 -0.64
C THR A 10 -3.81 2.62 -0.65
N ARG A 11 -4.84 3.35 -0.23
CA ARG A 11 -4.82 4.81 -0.16
C ARG A 11 -3.76 5.29 0.82
N THR A 12 -3.74 4.76 2.03
CA THR A 12 -2.80 5.19 3.07
C THR A 12 -1.35 4.96 2.65
N THR A 13 -1.02 3.82 2.03
CA THR A 13 0.34 3.54 1.55
C THR A 13 0.74 4.50 0.41
N ALA A 14 -0.15 4.75 -0.55
CA ALA A 14 0.11 5.70 -1.63
C ALA A 14 0.29 7.14 -1.11
N ASP A 15 -0.51 7.56 -0.14
CA ASP A 15 -0.42 8.87 0.50
C ASP A 15 0.92 9.04 1.23
N ILE A 16 1.38 8.01 1.95
CA ILE A 16 2.68 8.02 2.65
C ILE A 16 3.83 8.18 1.65
N PHE A 17 3.85 7.41 0.56
CA PHE A 17 4.92 7.51 -0.44
C PHE A 17 4.90 8.83 -1.19
N THR A 18 3.71 9.34 -1.52
CA THR A 18 3.55 10.66 -2.14
C THR A 18 4.06 11.76 -1.22
N ALA A 19 3.71 11.71 0.07
CA ALA A 19 4.22 12.65 1.08
C ALA A 19 5.75 12.55 1.27
N ALA A 20 6.33 11.37 1.05
CA ALA A 20 7.78 11.16 1.04
C ALA A 20 8.48 11.64 -0.25
N GLY A 21 7.73 12.14 -1.24
CA GLY A 21 8.26 12.72 -2.48
C GLY A 21 8.22 11.79 -3.70
N MET A 22 7.62 10.60 -3.58
CA MET A 22 7.36 9.75 -4.74
C MET A 22 6.30 10.39 -5.65
N ARG A 23 6.38 10.15 -6.96
CA ARG A 23 5.33 10.62 -7.88
C ARG A 23 4.01 9.89 -7.57
N PRO A 24 2.86 10.56 -7.62
CA PRO A 24 1.58 9.95 -7.23
C PRO A 24 1.22 8.68 -8.02
N ASP A 25 1.57 8.61 -9.31
CA ASP A 25 1.35 7.45 -10.16
C ASP A 25 2.21 6.24 -9.74
N GLU A 26 3.48 6.49 -9.40
CA GLU A 26 4.38 5.44 -8.86
C GLU A 26 3.93 4.98 -7.47
N ALA A 27 3.53 5.91 -6.61
CA ALA A 27 3.07 5.63 -5.26
C ALA A 27 1.81 4.75 -5.27
N ALA A 28 0.90 4.99 -6.21
CA ALA A 28 -0.29 4.16 -6.41
C ALA A 28 0.08 2.72 -6.82
N VAL A 29 1.03 2.55 -7.74
CA VAL A 29 1.49 1.23 -8.19
C VAL A 29 2.15 0.46 -7.05
N VAL A 30 3.12 1.08 -6.37
CA VAL A 30 3.83 0.43 -5.26
C VAL A 30 2.87 0.09 -4.12
N GLY A 31 1.99 1.03 -3.76
CA GLY A 31 0.98 0.80 -2.72
C GLY A 31 0.06 -0.38 -3.03
N SER A 32 -0.40 -0.50 -4.28
CA SER A 32 -1.23 -1.63 -4.71
C SER A 32 -0.49 -2.97 -4.60
N LEU A 33 0.77 -3.04 -5.01
CA LEU A 33 1.56 -4.27 -4.98
C LEU A 33 1.84 -4.76 -3.56
N LEU A 34 2.14 -3.83 -2.63
CA LEU A 34 2.36 -4.17 -1.22
C LEU A 34 1.07 -4.70 -0.58
N VAL A 35 -0.06 -4.03 -0.83
CA VAL A 35 -1.35 -4.48 -0.31
C VAL A 35 -1.77 -5.83 -0.90
N GLU A 36 -1.52 -6.07 -2.19
CA GLU A 36 -1.75 -7.36 -2.82
C GLU A 36 -0.91 -8.48 -2.17
N ALA A 37 0.36 -8.20 -1.84
CA ALA A 37 1.21 -9.14 -1.12
C ALA A 37 0.63 -9.49 0.27
N ASN A 38 0.16 -8.50 1.04
CA ASN A 38 -0.52 -8.75 2.33
C ASN A 38 -1.80 -9.58 2.13
N CYS A 39 -2.62 -9.28 1.13
CA CYS A 39 -3.83 -10.05 0.84
C CYS A 39 -3.55 -11.50 0.42
N ALA A 40 -2.38 -11.76 -0.17
CA ALA A 40 -1.91 -13.11 -0.51
C ALA A 40 -1.26 -13.86 0.68
N GLY A 41 -1.15 -13.23 1.85
CA GLY A 41 -0.47 -13.80 3.03
C GLY A 41 1.06 -13.70 2.97
N HIS A 42 1.60 -12.84 2.10
CA HIS A 42 3.03 -12.55 1.98
C HIS A 42 3.42 -11.31 2.81
N ASP A 43 3.08 -11.31 4.10
CA ASP A 43 3.25 -10.16 5.00
C ASP A 43 4.68 -9.60 5.07
N SER A 44 5.70 -10.38 4.74
CA SER A 44 7.09 -9.91 4.68
C SER A 44 7.40 -9.03 3.46
N HIS A 45 6.47 -8.92 2.52
CA HIS A 45 6.60 -8.21 1.24
C HIS A 45 5.48 -7.17 1.02
N GLY A 46 4.63 -6.92 2.01
CA GLY A 46 3.58 -5.91 1.93
C GLY A 46 3.74 -4.74 2.88
#